data_AF-A0A1G1W2A6-F1
#
_entry.id   AF-A0A1G1W2A6-F1
#
_cell.length_a   1.000
_cell.length_b   1.000
_cell.length_c   1.000
_cell.angle_alpha   90.00
_cell.angle_beta   90.00
_cell.angle_gamma   90.00
#
_symmetry.space_group_name_H-M   'P 1'
#
loop_
_entity.id
_entity.type
_entity.pdbx_description
1 polymer ?
#
loop_
_entity_poly.entity_id
_entity_poly.type
_entity_poly.pdbx_seq_one_letter_code
_entity_poly.pdbx_strand_id
1 'polypeptide(L)'
;MELKLVPIKKPEDVNIIIGQAHFIKTVEDIHELMVTSIPDVTFGLAFCEASGARLVRTSGTDEQLIGIAQKNASAVGAGHAFYLVLKGSYPINILPRLKQVPEVVSIFCATANDVSIVVAQTRSGRAILGVVDGAPPLGVEDAREKKERVRFLRKIGYKL
;
A
#
# COMPACT_ATOMS: atom_id res chain seq x y z
N MET A 1 -1.88 26.78 2.26
CA MET A 1 -2.07 25.33 2.33
C MET A 1 -3.14 24.98 1.32
N GLU A 2 -2.97 23.90 0.56
CA GLU A 2 -3.90 23.45 -0.48
C GLU A 2 -4.19 21.96 -0.28
N LEU A 3 -5.46 21.54 -0.36
CA LEU A 3 -5.83 20.13 -0.32
C LEU A 3 -5.94 19.58 -1.74
N LYS A 4 -5.37 18.40 -1.96
CA LYS A 4 -5.39 17.67 -3.24
C LYS A 4 -5.93 16.27 -3.02
N LEU A 5 -6.71 15.79 -3.97
CA LEU A 5 -7.11 14.39 -4.05
C LEU A 5 -6.30 13.75 -5.18
N VAL A 6 -5.40 12.83 -4.82
CA VAL A 6 -4.49 12.18 -5.77
C VAL A 6 -4.94 10.74 -6.00
N PRO A 7 -5.44 10.38 -7.20
CA PRO A 7 -5.82 9.00 -7.50
C PRO A 7 -4.58 8.12 -7.65
N ILE A 8 -4.63 6.92 -7.07
CA ILE A 8 -3.60 5.91 -7.22
C ILE A 8 -3.88 5.09 -8.47
N LYS A 9 -2.90 5.03 -9.37
CA LYS A 9 -3.02 4.32 -10.64
C LYS A 9 -2.40 2.94 -10.52
N LYS A 10 -3.22 1.91 -10.70
CA LYS A 10 -2.80 0.51 -10.71
C LYS A 10 -3.76 -0.33 -11.57
N PRO A 11 -3.33 -1.48 -12.11
CA PRO A 11 -4.23 -2.47 -12.67
C PRO A 11 -5.26 -3.00 -11.64
N GLU A 12 -6.35 -3.59 -12.13
CA GLU A 12 -7.40 -4.20 -11.27
C GLU A 12 -6.89 -5.44 -10.54
N ASP A 13 -5.94 -6.18 -11.12
CA ASP A 13 -5.44 -7.47 -10.62
C ASP A 13 -4.32 -7.34 -9.58
N VAL A 14 -4.02 -6.13 -9.09
CA VAL A 14 -2.96 -5.89 -8.10
C VAL A 14 -3.50 -5.24 -6.82
N ASN A 15 -2.89 -5.58 -5.69
CA ASN A 15 -3.11 -4.92 -4.42
C ASN A 15 -2.05 -3.83 -4.20
N ILE A 16 -2.37 -2.81 -3.42
CA ILE A 16 -1.40 -1.80 -2.97
C ILE A 16 -1.49 -1.60 -1.46
N ILE A 17 -0.33 -1.47 -0.82
CA ILE A 17 -0.17 -1.05 0.57
C ILE A 17 0.56 0.28 0.57
N ILE A 18 0.01 1.28 1.24
CA ILE A 18 0.60 2.61 1.37
C ILE A 18 0.79 2.90 2.85
N GLY A 19 1.99 3.34 3.23
CA GLY A 19 2.33 3.62 4.61
C GLY A 19 3.36 4.74 4.73
N GLN A 20 3.74 5.01 5.98
CA GLN A 20 4.81 5.93 6.31
C GLN A 20 5.91 5.16 7.02
N ALA A 21 7.16 5.45 6.66
CA ALA A 21 8.35 4.90 7.27
C ALA A 21 9.36 6.02 7.56
N HIS A 22 10.60 5.67 7.91
CA HIS A 22 11.72 6.60 7.96
C HIS A 22 13.01 5.87 7.61
N PHE A 23 14.10 6.60 7.38
CA PHE A 23 15.44 6.03 7.19
C PHE A 23 15.60 5.15 5.92
N ILE A 24 16.77 5.22 5.30
CA ILE A 24 16.99 4.65 3.95
C ILE A 24 16.92 3.11 3.94
N LYS A 25 17.21 2.47 5.07
CA LYS A 25 17.13 1.02 5.28
C LYS A 25 15.72 0.44 5.02
N THR A 26 14.67 1.28 5.08
CA THR A 26 13.28 0.92 4.70
C THR A 26 13.22 0.11 3.40
N VAL A 27 14.01 0.49 2.39
CA VAL A 27 13.93 -0.10 1.05
C VAL A 27 14.40 -1.55 1.06
N GLU A 28 15.54 -1.82 1.68
CA GLU A 28 16.10 -3.17 1.78
C GLU A 28 15.29 -4.02 2.76
N ASP A 29 14.91 -3.48 3.92
CA ASP A 29 14.21 -4.28 4.95
C ASP A 29 12.81 -4.69 4.52
N ILE A 30 12.08 -3.82 3.82
CA ILE A 30 10.80 -4.23 3.23
C ILE A 30 11.04 -5.23 2.11
N HIS A 31 12.06 -5.06 1.26
CA HIS A 31 12.34 -6.03 0.20
C HIS A 31 12.67 -7.42 0.77
N GLU A 32 13.59 -7.49 1.74
CA GLU A 32 13.99 -8.72 2.42
C GLU A 32 12.79 -9.37 3.12
N LEU A 33 11.96 -8.58 3.80
CA LEU A 33 10.73 -9.06 4.40
C LEU A 33 9.81 -9.73 3.36
N MET A 34 9.65 -9.11 2.18
CA MET A 34 8.79 -9.64 1.12
C MET A 34 9.30 -11.01 0.65
N VAL A 35 10.56 -11.08 0.22
CA VAL A 35 11.14 -12.31 -0.38
C VAL A 35 11.31 -13.45 0.63
N THR A 36 11.48 -13.13 1.92
CA THR A 36 11.55 -14.14 2.99
C THR A 36 10.16 -14.61 3.47
N SER A 37 9.12 -13.82 3.27
CA SER A 37 7.76 -14.15 3.74
C SER A 37 6.95 -14.97 2.76
N ILE A 38 7.14 -14.77 1.46
CA ILE A 38 6.33 -15.35 0.39
C ILE A 38 7.27 -15.85 -0.72
N PRO A 39 7.38 -17.17 -0.94
CA PRO A 39 8.15 -17.72 -2.05
C PRO A 39 7.70 -17.14 -3.39
N ASP A 40 8.65 -16.83 -4.27
CA ASP A 40 8.41 -16.31 -5.62
C ASP A 40 7.48 -15.07 -5.68
N VAL A 41 7.50 -14.25 -4.62
CA VAL A 41 6.64 -13.08 -4.52
C VAL A 41 6.91 -12.08 -5.65
N THR A 42 5.83 -11.60 -6.26
CA THR A 42 5.86 -10.57 -7.31
C THR A 42 5.41 -9.24 -6.71
N PHE A 43 6.34 -8.29 -6.55
CA PHE A 43 6.04 -6.98 -5.98
C PHE A 43 6.93 -5.86 -6.52
N GLY A 44 6.48 -4.63 -6.31
CA GLY A 44 7.26 -3.41 -6.50
C GLY A 44 7.10 -2.47 -5.32
N LEU A 45 8.20 -1.83 -4.92
CA LEU A 45 8.28 -0.91 -3.79
C LEU A 45 8.85 0.43 -4.24
N ALA A 46 8.28 1.51 -3.71
CA ALA A 46 8.84 2.85 -3.77
C ALA A 46 8.78 3.53 -2.40
N PHE A 47 9.84 4.24 -2.02
CA PHE A 47 9.96 5.00 -0.78
C PHE A 47 10.45 6.42 -1.06
N CYS A 48 9.77 7.42 -0.50
CA CYS A 48 10.11 8.82 -0.69
C CYS A 48 11.15 9.28 0.34
N GLU A 49 12.42 9.40 -0.03
CA GLU A 49 13.43 10.02 0.83
C GLU A 49 13.06 11.49 1.11
N ALA A 50 13.04 11.90 2.38
CA ALA A 50 12.55 13.24 2.77
C ALA A 50 13.67 14.27 3.03
N SER A 51 14.94 13.86 3.02
CA SER A 51 16.11 14.71 3.25
C SER A 51 17.24 14.37 2.27
N GLY A 52 18.32 15.15 2.27
CA GLY A 52 19.47 14.89 1.41
C GLY A 52 19.09 14.97 -0.08
N ALA A 53 19.31 13.87 -0.81
CA ALA A 53 19.03 13.80 -2.25
C ALA A 53 17.53 13.82 -2.58
N ARG A 54 16.66 13.45 -1.62
CA ARG A 54 15.19 13.47 -1.74
C ARG A 54 14.67 12.70 -2.94
N LEU A 55 15.26 11.53 -3.20
CA LEU A 55 14.89 10.68 -4.33
C LEU A 55 13.76 9.71 -3.95
N VAL A 56 12.97 9.31 -4.94
CA VAL A 56 12.12 8.12 -4.82
C VAL A 56 13.03 6.91 -4.99
N ARG A 57 13.18 6.15 -3.91
CA ARG A 57 13.99 4.93 -3.85
C ARG A 57 13.12 3.74 -4.16
N THR A 58 13.62 2.79 -4.95
CA THR A 58 12.81 1.68 -5.46
C THR A 58 13.49 0.35 -5.23
N SER A 59 12.69 -0.70 -5.10
CA SER A 59 13.13 -2.09 -5.04
C SER A 59 11.97 -3.02 -5.38
N GLY A 60 12.21 -4.27 -5.72
CA GLY A 60 11.14 -5.22 -6.02
C GLY A 60 11.63 -6.40 -6.82
N THR A 61 10.70 -7.27 -7.20
CA THR A 61 10.93 -8.47 -8.01
C THR A 61 10.31 -8.37 -9.40
N ASP A 62 9.53 -7.32 -9.67
CA ASP A 62 8.92 -7.07 -10.97
C ASP A 62 9.04 -5.60 -11.38
N GLU A 63 9.69 -5.34 -12.50
CA GLU A 63 9.97 -4.00 -13.04
C GLU A 63 8.70 -3.19 -13.32
N GLN A 64 7.61 -3.84 -13.74
CA GLN A 64 6.36 -3.14 -14.02
C GLN A 64 5.72 -2.65 -12.71
N LEU A 65 5.69 -3.50 -11.69
CA LEU A 65 5.19 -3.14 -10.37
C LEU A 65 6.06 -2.08 -9.69
N ILE A 66 7.39 -2.13 -9.86
CA ILE A 66 8.32 -1.09 -9.39
C ILE A 66 7.94 0.25 -10.05
N GLY A 67 7.75 0.25 -11.37
CA GLY A 67 7.33 1.44 -12.10
C GLY A 67 5.98 2.00 -11.65
N ILE A 68 5.01 1.14 -11.29
CA ILE A 68 3.72 1.56 -10.72
C ILE A 68 3.92 2.20 -9.34
N ALA A 69 4.70 1.57 -8.46
CA ALA A 69 5.00 2.12 -7.13
C ALA A 69 5.68 3.50 -7.23
N GLN A 70 6.70 3.63 -8.09
CA GLN A 70 7.43 4.88 -8.32
C GLN A 70 6.54 6.00 -8.84
N LYS A 71 5.66 5.70 -9.82
CA LYS A 71 4.75 6.69 -10.39
C LYS A 71 3.77 7.22 -9.35
N ASN A 72 3.20 6.34 -8.53
CA ASN A 72 2.30 6.74 -7.44
C ASN A 72 3.03 7.53 -6.34
N ALA A 73 4.23 7.09 -5.95
CA ALA A 73 5.08 7.80 -5.01
C ALA A 73 5.40 9.22 -5.48
N SER A 74 5.72 9.39 -6.76
CA SER A 74 6.02 10.69 -7.37
C SER A 74 4.78 11.58 -7.47
N ALA A 75 3.62 11.00 -7.80
CA ALA A 75 2.36 11.73 -7.93
C ALA A 75 1.91 12.31 -6.57
N VAL A 76 1.94 11.49 -5.51
CA VAL A 76 1.59 11.93 -4.16
C VAL A 76 2.69 12.86 -3.60
N GLY A 77 3.95 12.45 -3.69
CA GLY A 77 5.12 13.26 -3.33
C GLY A 77 5.17 13.66 -1.85
N ALA A 78 4.59 12.85 -0.96
CA ALA A 78 4.74 13.02 0.48
C ALA A 78 6.04 12.36 0.94
N GLY A 79 6.88 13.12 1.65
CA GLY A 79 8.15 12.62 2.19
C GLY A 79 7.90 11.48 3.17
N HIS A 80 8.81 10.50 3.18
CA HIS A 80 8.77 9.31 4.04
C HIS A 80 7.55 8.38 3.83
N ALA A 81 6.74 8.61 2.80
CA ALA A 81 5.72 7.64 2.39
C ALA A 81 6.36 6.48 1.60
N PHE A 82 5.82 5.28 1.74
CA PHE A 82 6.13 4.13 0.89
C PHE A 82 4.90 3.55 0.22
N TYR A 83 5.11 2.90 -0.92
CA TYR A 83 4.10 2.32 -1.80
C TYR A 83 4.56 0.93 -2.19
N LEU A 84 3.82 -0.09 -1.77
CA LEU A 84 4.12 -1.49 -2.02
C LEU A 84 2.99 -2.10 -2.86
N VAL A 85 3.29 -2.48 -4.10
CA VAL A 85 2.36 -3.05 -5.07
C VAL A 85 2.57 -4.56 -5.13
N LEU A 86 1.51 -5.34 -5.02
CA LEU A 86 1.54 -6.79 -4.92
C LEU A 86 0.72 -7.43 -6.05
N LYS A 87 1.29 -8.43 -6.72
CA LYS A 87 0.56 -9.29 -7.68
C LYS A 87 0.64 -10.74 -7.22
N GLY A 88 -0.48 -11.47 -7.33
CA GLY A 88 -0.57 -12.87 -6.92
C GLY A 88 -0.49 -13.12 -5.40
N SER A 89 -0.31 -12.08 -4.59
CA SER A 89 -0.30 -12.13 -3.13
C SER A 89 -1.23 -11.06 -2.55
N TYR A 90 -1.67 -11.25 -1.31
CA TYR A 90 -2.65 -10.40 -0.65
C TYR A 90 -2.03 -9.67 0.54
N PRO A 91 -2.50 -8.45 0.89
CA PRO A 91 -1.97 -7.73 2.03
C PRO A 91 -2.01 -8.50 3.36
N ILE A 92 -3.02 -9.35 3.56
CA ILE A 92 -3.13 -10.20 4.75
C ILE A 92 -1.95 -11.17 4.93
N ASN A 93 -1.22 -11.50 3.85
CA ASN A 93 -0.04 -12.36 3.91
C ASN A 93 1.17 -11.65 4.54
N ILE A 94 1.22 -10.31 4.49
CA ILE A 94 2.42 -9.55 4.84
C ILE A 94 2.21 -8.49 5.95
N LEU A 95 1.01 -7.92 6.06
CA LEU A 95 0.73 -6.79 6.95
C LEU A 95 1.21 -6.97 8.41
N PRO A 96 1.05 -8.14 9.07
CA PRO A 96 1.52 -8.31 10.43
C PRO A 96 3.04 -8.11 10.58
N ARG A 97 3.83 -8.63 9.63
CA ARG A 97 5.29 -8.49 9.64
C ARG A 97 5.75 -7.13 9.11
N LEU A 98 5.04 -6.56 8.14
CA LEU A 98 5.33 -5.22 7.63
C LEU A 98 5.23 -4.17 8.73
N LYS A 99 4.25 -4.30 9.63
CA LYS A 99 4.11 -3.45 10.83
C LYS A 99 5.20 -3.65 11.87
N GLN A 100 6.00 -4.71 11.76
CA GLN A 100 7.12 -5.01 12.66
C GLN A 100 8.47 -4.56 12.09
N VAL A 101 8.52 -4.09 10.83
CA VAL A 101 9.72 -3.47 10.26
C VAL A 101 10.04 -2.23 11.09
N PRO A 102 11.24 -2.11 11.68
CA PRO A 102 11.57 -1.03 12.63
C PRO A 102 11.37 0.37 12.06
N GLU A 103 11.55 0.54 10.76
CA GLU A 103 11.38 1.80 10.05
C GLU A 103 9.92 2.20 9.81
N VAL A 104 8.98 1.24 9.84
CA VAL A 104 7.57 1.49 9.51
C VAL A 104 6.86 2.15 10.68
N VAL A 105 6.34 3.36 10.44
CA VAL A 105 5.62 4.16 11.42
C VAL A 105 4.13 3.82 11.41
N SER A 106 3.53 3.77 10.23
CA SER A 106 2.09 3.50 10.08
C SER A 106 1.72 2.98 8.69
N ILE A 107 0.56 2.33 8.61
CA ILE A 107 -0.06 1.91 7.35
C ILE A 107 -1.33 2.73 7.16
N PHE A 108 -1.46 3.40 6.01
CA PHE A 108 -2.64 4.19 5.67
C PHE A 108 -3.75 3.34 5.05
N CYS A 109 -3.41 2.47 4.10
CA CYS A 109 -4.35 1.55 3.46
C CYS A 109 -3.65 0.30 2.91
N ALA A 110 -4.45 -0.74 2.64
CA ALA A 110 -4.01 -2.00 2.07
C ALA A 110 -5.18 -2.64 1.29
N THR A 111 -5.22 -2.48 -0.03
CA THR A 111 -6.45 -2.69 -0.81
C THR A 111 -6.20 -3.09 -2.27
N ALA A 112 -7.19 -3.74 -2.87
CA ALA A 112 -7.32 -3.93 -4.32
C ALA A 112 -8.32 -2.95 -4.94
N ASN A 113 -9.08 -2.20 -4.14
CA ASN A 113 -10.04 -1.22 -4.64
C ASN A 113 -9.35 -0.04 -5.34
N ASP A 114 -10.14 0.76 -6.04
CA ASP A 114 -9.74 2.13 -6.38
C ASP A 114 -9.50 2.93 -5.10
N VAL A 115 -8.37 3.65 -5.06
CA VAL A 115 -7.98 4.42 -3.88
C VAL A 115 -7.45 5.80 -4.28
N SER A 116 -7.82 6.81 -3.51
CA SER A 116 -7.31 8.18 -3.63
C SER A 116 -6.70 8.65 -2.31
N ILE A 117 -5.62 9.43 -2.40
CA ILE A 117 -4.92 9.98 -1.24
C ILE A 117 -5.31 11.45 -1.06
N VAL A 118 -5.75 11.79 0.14
CA VAL A 118 -6.01 13.19 0.54
C VAL A 118 -4.69 13.78 1.00
N VAL A 119 -4.18 14.75 0.25
CA VAL A 119 -2.86 15.36 0.45
C VAL A 119 -3.01 16.83 0.84
N ALA A 120 -2.37 17.25 1.93
CA ALA A 120 -2.16 18.66 2.22
C ALA A 120 -0.81 19.12 1.68
N GLN A 121 -0.82 20.08 0.77
CA GLN A 121 0.38 20.75 0.26
C GLN A 121 0.61 22.08 0.99
N THR A 122 1.83 22.25 1.52
CA THR A 122 2.31 23.47 2.17
C THR A 122 3.51 24.05 1.41
N ARG A 123 4.14 25.09 1.95
CA ARG A 123 5.41 25.62 1.42
C ARG A 123 6.59 24.66 1.64
N SER A 124 6.56 23.84 2.69
CA SER A 124 7.65 22.96 3.09
C SER A 124 7.57 21.55 2.49
N GLY A 125 6.37 21.10 2.10
CA GLY A 125 6.20 19.77 1.54
C GLY A 125 4.73 19.34 1.43
N ARG A 126 4.52 18.02 1.45
CA ARG A 126 3.21 17.39 1.36
C ARG A 126 3.02 16.37 2.48
N ALA A 127 1.83 16.35 3.05
CA ALA A 127 1.41 15.39 4.07
C ALA A 127 0.23 14.56 3.56
N ILE A 128 0.20 13.27 3.87
CA ILE A 128 -0.96 12.41 3.69
C ILE A 128 -1.88 12.65 4.89
N LEU A 129 -3.09 13.15 4.64
CA LEU A 129 -4.10 13.37 5.66
C LEU A 129 -5.04 12.17 5.83
N GLY A 130 -5.19 11.36 4.79
CA GLY A 130 -6.08 10.21 4.77
C GLY A 130 -6.20 9.57 3.41
N VAL A 131 -7.03 8.53 3.34
CA VAL A 131 -7.27 7.72 2.15
C VAL A 131 -8.77 7.57 1.92
N VAL A 132 -9.17 7.56 0.65
CA VAL A 132 -10.50 7.15 0.21
C VAL A 132 -10.33 5.80 -0.46
N ASP A 133 -10.66 4.73 0.26
CA ASP A 133 -10.49 3.33 -0.17
C ASP A 133 -11.85 2.74 -0.56
N GLY A 134 -12.08 2.61 -1.87
CA GLY A 134 -13.33 2.12 -2.41
C GLY A 134 -14.53 3.05 -2.21
N ALA A 135 -15.72 2.45 -2.26
CA ALA A 135 -17.00 3.14 -2.21
C ALA A 135 -17.62 3.12 -0.79
N PRO A 136 -18.51 4.08 -0.45
CA PRO A 136 -19.24 4.06 0.81
C PRO A 136 -20.20 2.86 0.91
N PRO A 137 -20.54 2.42 2.14
CA PRO A 137 -21.52 1.35 2.34
C PRO A 137 -22.92 1.77 1.86
N LEU A 138 -23.64 0.84 1.23
CA LEU A 138 -25.01 1.06 0.71
C LEU A 138 -26.10 0.54 1.65
N GLY A 139 -25.74 -0.14 2.75
CA GLY A 139 -26.68 -0.75 3.67
C GLY A 139 -25.99 -1.58 4.76
N VAL A 140 -26.79 -2.35 5.51
CA VAL A 140 -26.33 -3.24 6.58
C VAL A 140 -26.72 -4.68 6.21
N GLU A 141 -25.78 -5.62 6.37
CA GLU A 141 -26.01 -7.01 5.99
C GLU A 141 -27.17 -7.69 6.74
N ASP A 142 -28.03 -8.40 6.01
CA ASP A 142 -29.10 -9.23 6.55
C ASP A 142 -28.60 -10.64 6.96
N ALA A 143 -29.51 -11.50 7.43
CA ALA A 143 -29.15 -12.86 7.85
C ALA A 143 -28.70 -13.76 6.67
N ARG A 144 -29.16 -13.49 5.45
CA ARG A 144 -28.75 -14.22 4.24
C ARG A 144 -27.35 -13.80 3.82
N GLU A 145 -27.07 -12.51 3.75
CA GLU A 145 -25.77 -11.94 3.38
C GLU A 145 -24.67 -12.38 4.38
N LYS A 146 -25.00 -12.42 5.68
CA LYS A 146 -24.12 -13.01 6.72
C LYS A 146 -23.75 -14.46 6.40
N LYS A 147 -24.74 -15.29 6.05
CA LYS A 147 -24.50 -16.70 5.68
C LYS A 147 -23.65 -16.79 4.41
N GLU A 148 -23.85 -15.90 3.44
CA GLU A 148 -23.09 -15.86 2.20
C GLU A 148 -21.61 -15.54 2.43
N ARG A 149 -21.26 -14.47 3.16
CA ARG A 149 -19.85 -14.15 3.45
C ARG A 149 -19.16 -15.22 4.31
N VAL A 150 -19.89 -15.86 5.23
CA VAL A 150 -19.37 -16.95 6.06
C VAL A 150 -19.11 -18.22 5.25
N ARG A 151 -19.97 -18.54 4.26
CA ARG A 151 -19.73 -19.63 3.30
C ARG A 151 -18.58 -19.32 2.36
N PHE A 152 -18.48 -18.08 1.88
CA PHE A 152 -17.41 -17.66 0.99
C PHE A 152 -16.03 -17.93 1.59
N LEU A 153 -15.77 -17.50 2.83
CA LEU A 153 -14.47 -17.72 3.49
C LEU A 153 -14.08 -19.21 3.62
N ARG A 154 -15.06 -20.10 3.79
CA ARG A 154 -14.83 -21.57 3.78
C ARG A 154 -14.55 -22.08 2.38
N LYS A 155 -15.30 -21.60 1.38
CA LYS A 155 -15.11 -21.95 -0.03
C LYS A 155 -13.71 -21.61 -0.53
N ILE A 156 -13.15 -20.47 -0.10
CA ILE A 156 -11.80 -20.03 -0.46
C ILE A 156 -10.72 -20.52 0.54
N GLY A 157 -11.06 -21.41 1.48
CA GLY A 157 -10.09 -22.11 2.32
C GLY A 157 -9.52 -21.32 3.51
N TYR A 158 -10.03 -20.12 3.82
CA TYR A 158 -9.54 -19.31 4.95
C TYR A 158 -10.18 -19.69 6.29
N LYS A 159 -11.26 -20.47 6.29
CA LYS A 159 -11.96 -20.96 7.49
C LYS A 159 -12.40 -22.41 7.31
N LEU A 160 -12.42 -23.16 8.41
CA LEU A 160 -13.00 -24.50 8.52
C LEU A 160 -14.47 -24.40 8.98
#